data_AF-A0A842XYL6-F1
#
_entry.id   AF-A0A842XYL6-F1
#
_cell.length_a   1.000
_cell.length_b   1.000
_cell.length_c   1.000
_cell.angle_alpha   90.00
_cell.angle_beta   90.00
_cell.angle_gamma   90.00
#
_symmetry.space_group_name_H-M   'P 1'
#
loop_
_entity.id
_entity.type
_entity.pdbx_description
1 polymer ?
#
loop_
_entity_poly.entity_id
_entity_poly.type
_entity_poly.pdbx_seq_one_letter_code
_entity_poly.pdbx_strand_id
1 'polypeptide(L)' 'MINREKMENWFYLGIFLIAMLFAFIAVINLYFSIDRLIGIWFEDRYRPIFQALFSLSVLAISLYFIRERLIK' A
#
# COMPACT_ATOMS: atom_id res chain seq x y z
N MET A 1 -10.70 -39.97 9.73
CA MET A 1 -11.31 -38.72 9.23
C MET A 1 -10.19 -37.73 8.98
N ILE A 2 -9.65 -37.71 7.77
CA ILE A 2 -8.43 -36.98 7.43
C ILE A 2 -8.78 -35.54 7.03
N ASN A 3 -8.38 -34.60 7.89
CA ASN A 3 -7.62 -33.40 7.53
C ASN A 3 -8.22 -32.40 6.51
N ARG A 4 -9.55 -32.36 6.30
CA ARG A 4 -10.20 -31.34 5.45
C ARG A 4 -9.95 -29.92 6.00
N GLU A 5 -10.10 -29.72 7.30
CA GLU A 5 -9.89 -28.41 7.95
C GLU A 5 -8.45 -27.90 7.79
N LYS A 6 -7.46 -28.80 7.83
CA LYS A 6 -6.05 -28.42 7.64
C LYS A 6 -5.78 -28.02 6.18
N MET A 7 -6.36 -28.72 5.21
CA MET A 7 -6.23 -28.36 3.78
C MET A 7 -6.91 -27.02 3.46
N GLU A 8 -8.09 -26.76 4.01
CA GLU A 8 -8.77 -25.47 3.86
C GLU A 8 -7.94 -24.34 4.45
N ASN A 9 -7.38 -24.50 5.65
CA ASN A 9 -6.50 -23.48 6.23
C ASN A 9 -5.26 -23.18 5.38
N TRP A 10 -4.60 -24.20 4.81
CA TRP A 10 -3.46 -23.97 3.91
C TRP A 10 -3.88 -23.25 2.62
N PHE A 11 -5.07 -23.55 2.10
CA PHE A 11 -5.62 -22.88 0.92
C PHE A 11 -5.95 -21.41 1.20
N TYR A 12 -6.61 -21.11 2.33
CA TYR A 12 -6.88 -19.74 2.75
C TYR A 12 -5.60 -18.95 3.01
N LEU A 13 -4.59 -19.57 3.61
CA LEU A 13 -3.29 -18.93 3.85
C LEU A 13 -2.58 -18.60 2.53
N GLY A 14 -2.65 -19.49 1.54
CA GLY A 14 -2.16 -19.24 0.19
C GLY A 14 -2.86 -18.06 -0.49
N ILE A 15 -4.19 -18.03 -0.48
CA ILE A 15 -4.97 -16.91 -1.04
C ILE A 15 -4.66 -15.61 -0.31
N PHE A 16 -4.57 -15.65 1.02
CA PHE A 16 -4.26 -14.47 1.82
C PHE A 16 -2.89 -13.90 1.49
N LEU A 17 -1.87 -14.76 1.32
CA LEU A 17 -0.52 -14.34 0.93
C LEU A 17 -0.52 -13.69 -0.45
N ILE A 18 -1.22 -14.29 -1.42
CA ILE A 18 -1.35 -13.74 -2.77
C ILE A 18 -2.08 -12.39 -2.71
N ALA A 19 -3.20 -12.30 -2.00
CA ALA A 19 -3.95 -11.06 -1.83
C ALA A 19 -3.09 -9.96 -1.19
N MET A 20 -2.27 -10.30 -0.20
CA MET A 20 -1.35 -9.37 0.46
C MET A 20 -0.28 -8.85 -0.52
N LEU A 21 0.29 -9.72 -1.35
CA LEU A 21 1.25 -9.33 -2.40
C LEU A 21 0.59 -8.42 -3.44
N PHE A 22 -0.61 -8.77 -3.90
CA PHE A 22 -1.38 -7.92 -4.82
C PHE A 22 -1.71 -6.57 -4.21
N ALA A 23 -2.12 -6.53 -2.94
CA ALA A 23 -2.38 -5.29 -2.22
C ALA A 23 -1.11 -4.42 -2.13
N PHE A 24 0.04 -5.04 -1.84
CA PHE A 24 1.32 -4.32 -1.79
C PHE A 24 1.70 -3.72 -3.16
N ILE A 25 1.58 -4.50 -4.24
CA ILE A 25 1.81 -4.03 -5.61
C ILE A 25 0.83 -2.92 -5.98
N ALA A 26 -0.44 -3.04 -5.58
CA ALA A 26 -1.47 -2.04 -5.84
C ALA A 26 -1.14 -0.70 -5.17
N VAL A 27 -0.66 -0.71 -3.93
CA VAL A 27 -0.22 0.52 -3.23
C VAL A 27 0.94 1.20 -3.95
N ILE A 28 1.94 0.43 -4.39
CA ILE A 28 3.07 0.98 -5.16
C ILE A 28 2.58 1.58 -6.49
N ASN A 29 1.73 0.87 -7.22
CA ASN A 29 1.17 1.37 -8.47
C ASN A 29 0.29 2.61 -8.27
N LEU A 30 -0.42 2.70 -7.15
CA LEU A 30 -1.22 3.86 -6.78
C LEU A 30 -0.31 5.07 -6.51
N TYR A 31 0.80 4.89 -5.79
CA TYR A 31 1.82 5.93 -5.61
C TYR A 31 2.33 6.46 -6.96
N PHE A 32 2.75 5.58 -7.87
CA PHE A 32 3.22 5.97 -9.20
C PHE A 32 2.13 6.56 -10.09
N SER A 33 0.87 6.14 -9.93
CA SER A 33 -0.25 6.70 -10.68
C SER A 33 -0.57 8.12 -10.24
N ILE A 34 -0.50 8.40 -8.93
CA ILE A 34 -0.64 9.75 -8.40
C ILE A 34 0.51 10.64 -8.88
N ASP A 35 1.76 10.15 -8.84
CA ASP A 35 2.91 10.89 -9.36
C ASP A 35 2.76 11.25 -10.86
N ARG A 36 2.29 10.29 -11.67
CA ARG A 36 2.00 10.53 -13.08
C ARG A 36 0.84 11.50 -13.29
N LEU A 37 -0.23 11.38 -12.51
CA LEU A 37 -1.35 12.34 -12.52
C LEU A 37 -0.87 13.76 -12.21
N ILE A 38 -0.02 13.92 -11.20
CA ILE A 38 0.59 15.21 -10.87
C ILE A 38 1.40 15.74 -12.05
N GLY A 39 2.17 14.88 -12.73
CA GLY A 39 2.95 15.27 -13.91
C GLY A 39 2.13 15.65 -15.14
N ILE A 40 0.89 15.16 -15.27
CA ILE A 40 0.00 15.51 -16.40
C ILE A 40 -0.72 16.83 -16.12
N TRP A 41 -1.17 17.03 -14.88
CA TRP A 41 -2.03 18.17 -14.50
C TRP A 41 -1.25 19.40 -14.02
N PHE A 42 -0.03 19.22 -13.53
CA PHE A 42 0.79 20.33 -13.03
C PHE A 42 2.02 20.55 -13.91
N GLU A 43 2.33 21.83 -14.16
CA GLU A 43 3.58 22.25 -14.81
C GLU A 43 4.80 21.63 -14.11
N ASP A 44 5.82 21.23 -14.87
CA ASP A 44 7.02 20.53 -14.37
C ASP A 44 7.69 21.24 -13.19
N ARG A 45 7.57 22.57 -13.13
CA ARG A 45 8.13 23.40 -12.05
C ARG A 45 7.42 23.19 -10.70
N TYR A 46 6.13 22.88 -10.70
CA TYR A 46 5.34 22.63 -9.48
C TYR A 46 5.28 21.16 -9.08
N ARG A 47 5.56 20.24 -10.03
CA ARG A 47 5.65 18.79 -9.82
C ARG A 47 6.41 18.37 -8.55
N PRO A 48 7.64 18.86 -8.26
CA PRO A 48 8.38 18.45 -7.07
C PRO A 48 7.72 18.90 -5.76
N ILE A 49 6.99 20.03 -5.75
CA ILE A 49 6.32 20.55 -4.54
C ILE A 49 5.16 19.63 -4.15
N PHE A 50 4.33 19.24 -5.13
CA PHE A 50 3.23 18.31 -4.90
C PHE A 50 3.72 16.91 -4.53
N GLN A 51 4.80 16.45 -5.16
CA GLN A 51 5.44 15.17 -4.83
C GLN A 51 5.99 15.16 -3.40
N ALA A 52 6.59 16.26 -2.94
CA ALA A 52 7.06 16.42 -1.57
C ALA A 52 5.90 16.42 -0.57
N LEU A 53 4.82 17.16 -0.84
CA LEU A 53 3.60 17.17 -0.02
C LEU A 53 2.94 15.79 0.07
N PHE A 54 2.86 15.08 -1.05
CA PHE A 54 2.32 13.73 -1.11
C PHE A 54 3.18 12.76 -0.29
N SER A 55 4.50 12.79 -0.49
CA SER A 55 5.44 11.97 0.29
C SER A 55 5.36 12.27 1.80
N LEU A 56 5.24 13.53 2.18
CA LEU A 56 5.07 13.96 3.57
C LEU A 56 3.76 13.42 4.17
N SER A 57 2.68 13.45 3.39
CA SER A 57 1.38 12.92 3.80
C SER A 57 1.43 11.40 4.00
N VAL A 58 2.06 10.67 3.06
CA VAL A 58 2.27 9.21 3.16
C VAL A 58 3.13 8.87 4.38
N LEU A 59 4.17 9.65 4.66
CA LEU A 59 5.01 9.51 5.86
C LEU A 59 4.19 9.71 7.13
N ALA A 60 3.39 10.78 7.21
CA ALA A 60 2.56 11.09 8.36
C ALA A 60 1.52 9.98 8.63
N ILE A 61 0.87 9.48 7.58
CA ILE A 61 -0.06 8.35 7.67
C ILE A 61 0.67 7.08 8.14
N SER A 62 1.85 6.80 7.58
CA SER A 62 2.65 5.64 7.99
C SER A 62 3.06 5.73 9.46
N LEU A 63 3.51 6.90 9.91
CA LEU A 63 3.82 7.16 11.32
C LEU A 63 2.59 7.01 12.21
N TYR A 64 1.42 7.46 11.76
CA TYR A 64 0.15 7.28 12.47
C TYR A 64 -0.21 5.80 12.64
N PHE A 65 -0.15 5.01 11.57
CA PHE A 65 -0.41 3.56 11.61
C PHE A 65 0.60 2.82 12.48
N ILE A 66 1.88 3.17 12.38
CA ILE A 66 2.94 2.62 13.23
C ILE A 66 2.63 2.94 14.68
N ARG A 67 2.32 4.20 15.00
CA ARG A 67 1.97 4.63 16.36
C ARG A 67 0.76 3.86 16.91
N GLU A 68 -0.30 3.71 16.11
CA GLU A 68 -1.51 2.98 16.49
C GLU A 68 -1.25 1.48 16.73
N ARG A 69 -0.33 0.86 15.96
CA ARG A 69 0.03 -0.55 16.15
C ARG A 69 1.07 -0.80 17.25
N LEU A 70 2.02 0.12 17.46
CA LEU A 70 3.11 0.00 18.43
C LEU A 70 2.75 0.51 19.82
N ILE A 71 1.86 1.49 19.91
CA ILE A 71 1.32 1.99 21.19
C ILE A 71 0.00 1.28 21.42
N LYS A 72 0.08 -0.03 21.64
CA LYS A 72 -0.97 -0.85 22.21
C LYS A 72 -0.40 -1.59 23.41
#